data_AF-A0A162D0K5-F1
#
_entry.id   AF-A0A162D0K5-F1
#
_cell.length_a   1.000
_cell.length_b   1.000
_cell.length_c   1.000
_cell.angle_alpha   90.00
_cell.angle_beta   90.00
_cell.angle_gamma   90.00
#
_symmetry.space_group_name_H-M   'P 1'
#
loop_
_entity.id
_entity.type
_entity.pdbx_description
1 polymer ?
#
loop_
_entity_poly.entity_id
_entity_poly.type
_entity_poly.pdbx_seq_one_letter_code
_entity_poly.pdbx_strand_id
1 'polypeptide(L)'
;MEVIINFGLFFLFVLFIAVLSTLAKKYPFLRSIGKVIKYVLIAIAFLFFILLSIVVYSSLAFITISTFSFFLENPPFLVNGERFNAFMADEAVFKLVVSFGIFYFLINIISIFGFGFLKLHYWVQKLFVTLTTSLATIFIFPLLIQSLFTDVYISVSGGLILVVVILILAISQLIRREKRAYERYRHPFKYYRDRLIPWIKTGKDPGKNDPYNY
;
A
#
# COMPACT_ATOMS: atom_id res chain seq x y z
N MET A 1 -11.17 18.26 -27.98
CA MET A 1 -10.16 17.99 -29.01
C MET A 1 -8.96 17.22 -28.45
N GLU A 2 -8.37 17.65 -27.32
CA GLU A 2 -7.20 16.99 -26.70
C GLU A 2 -7.40 15.49 -26.40
N VAL A 3 -8.57 15.10 -25.91
CA VAL A 3 -8.86 13.68 -25.60
C VAL A 3 -8.80 12.80 -26.86
N ILE A 4 -9.31 13.28 -28.00
CA ILE A 4 -9.31 12.54 -29.27
C ILE A 4 -7.89 12.43 -29.84
N ILE A 5 -7.09 13.49 -29.73
CA ILE A 5 -5.67 13.50 -30.14
C ILE A 5 -4.86 12.51 -29.29
N ASN A 6 -5.13 12.46 -27.97
CA ASN A 6 -4.48 11.51 -27.06
C ASN A 6 -4.85 10.05 -27.36
N PHE A 7 -6.11 9.77 -27.71
CA PHE A 7 -6.52 8.43 -28.15
C PHE A 7 -5.89 8.03 -29.49
N GLY A 8 -5.78 8.97 -30.45
CA GLY A 8 -5.09 8.73 -31.72
C GLY A 8 -3.61 8.42 -31.57
N LEU A 9 -2.91 9.19 -30.72
CA LEU A 9 -1.50 8.94 -30.36
C LEU A 9 -1.31 7.59 -29.67
N PHE A 10 -2.22 7.23 -28.75
CA PHE A 10 -2.18 5.92 -28.09
C PHE A 10 -2.37 4.78 -29.11
N PHE A 11 -3.31 4.91 -30.05
CA PHE A 11 -3.55 3.89 -31.07
C PHE A 11 -2.35 3.72 -32.01
N LEU A 12 -1.73 4.83 -32.44
CA LEU A 12 -0.49 4.80 -33.23
C LEU A 12 0.66 4.14 -32.46
N PHE A 13 0.79 4.41 -31.16
CA PHE A 13 1.79 3.77 -30.30
C PHE A 13 1.56 2.25 -30.18
N VAL A 14 0.32 1.82 -29.98
CA VAL A 14 -0.03 0.38 -29.94
C VAL A 14 0.24 -0.29 -31.28
N LEU A 15 -0.13 0.33 -32.40
CA LEU A 15 0.14 -0.17 -33.74
C LEU A 15 1.65 -0.30 -33.99
N PHE A 16 2.43 0.71 -33.60
CA PHE A 16 3.88 0.71 -33.69
C PHE A 16 4.51 -0.44 -32.90
N ILE A 17 4.06 -0.67 -31.66
CA ILE A 17 4.49 -1.82 -30.85
C ILE A 17 4.13 -3.15 -31.53
N ALA A 18 2.93 -3.26 -32.11
CA ALA A 18 2.48 -4.48 -32.79
C ALA A 18 3.34 -4.81 -34.02
N VAL A 19 3.68 -3.79 -34.82
CA VAL A 19 4.59 -3.90 -35.98
C VAL A 19 6.01 -4.26 -35.53
N LEU A 20 6.53 -3.62 -34.48
CA LEU A 20 7.82 -3.98 -33.88
C LEU A 20 7.85 -5.43 -33.38
N SER A 21 6.77 -5.89 -32.76
CA SER A 21 6.66 -7.24 -32.22
C SER A 21 6.59 -8.31 -33.32
N THR A 22 5.94 -8.01 -34.44
CA THR A 22 5.93 -8.89 -35.63
C THR A 22 7.29 -8.91 -36.33
N LEU A 23 7.93 -7.76 -36.51
CA LEU A 23 9.28 -7.67 -37.09
C LEU A 23 10.33 -8.33 -36.19
N ALA A 24 10.17 -8.30 -34.87
CA ALA A 24 11.06 -8.96 -33.91
C ALA A 24 11.11 -10.48 -34.04
N LYS A 25 10.10 -11.11 -34.67
CA LYS A 25 10.14 -12.54 -35.00
C LYS A 25 11.08 -12.84 -36.17
N LYS A 26 11.29 -11.88 -37.07
CA LYS A 26 12.05 -12.04 -38.31
C LYS A 26 13.51 -11.60 -38.16
N TYR A 27 13.80 -10.63 -37.28
CA TYR A 27 15.15 -10.07 -37.11
C TYR A 27 15.71 -10.32 -35.69
N PRO A 28 16.88 -10.98 -35.56
CA PRO A 28 17.50 -11.29 -34.26
C PRO A 28 17.82 -10.05 -33.41
N PHE A 29 18.21 -8.94 -34.03
CA PHE A 29 18.56 -7.70 -33.32
C PHE A 29 17.32 -7.06 -32.64
N LEU A 30 16.16 -7.09 -33.31
CA LEU A 30 14.88 -6.61 -32.77
C LEU A 30 14.41 -7.46 -31.58
N ARG A 31 14.77 -8.75 -31.54
CA ARG A 31 14.51 -9.61 -30.38
C ARG A 31 15.29 -9.16 -29.14
N SER A 32 16.51 -8.65 -29.31
CA SER A 32 17.31 -8.08 -28.22
C SER A 32 16.73 -6.76 -27.72
N ILE A 33 16.33 -5.88 -28.64
CA ILE A 33 15.65 -4.61 -28.32
C ILE A 33 14.31 -4.87 -27.60
N GLY A 34 13.54 -5.86 -28.04
CA GLY A 34 12.29 -6.25 -27.36
C GLY A 34 12.49 -6.71 -25.92
N LYS A 35 13.61 -7.38 -25.60
CA LYS A 35 13.97 -7.71 -24.21
C LYS A 35 14.23 -6.44 -23.40
N VAL A 36 15.01 -5.50 -23.93
CA VAL A 36 15.31 -4.22 -23.26
C VAL A 36 14.01 -3.43 -23.01
N ILE A 37 13.16 -3.29 -24.04
CA ILE A 37 11.86 -2.62 -23.91
C ILE A 37 10.99 -3.29 -22.83
N LYS A 38 10.96 -4.62 -22.78
CA LYS A 38 10.24 -5.36 -21.73
C LYS A 38 10.75 -4.99 -20.33
N TYR A 39 12.06 -4.95 -20.11
CA TYR A 39 12.62 -4.57 -18.81
C TYR A 39 12.34 -3.10 -18.46
N VAL A 40 12.42 -2.20 -19.44
CA VAL A 40 12.07 -0.79 -19.26
C VAL A 40 10.59 -0.64 -18.87
N LEU A 41 9.68 -1.35 -19.54
CA LEU A 41 8.25 -1.33 -19.19
C LEU A 41 7.98 -1.88 -17.79
N ILE A 42 8.66 -2.96 -17.40
CA ILE A 42 8.57 -3.51 -16.03
C ILE A 42 9.08 -2.48 -15.01
N ALA A 43 10.19 -1.81 -15.29
CA ALA A 43 10.73 -0.78 -14.42
C ALA A 43 9.79 0.42 -14.27
N ILE A 44 9.20 0.90 -15.38
CA ILE A 44 8.20 1.98 -15.37
C ILE A 44 6.96 1.56 -14.57
N ALA A 45 6.44 0.35 -14.80
CA ALA A 45 5.29 -0.17 -14.06
C ALA A 45 5.58 -0.30 -12.56
N PHE A 46 6.79 -0.73 -12.20
CA PHE A 46 7.24 -0.80 -10.82
C PHE A 46 7.33 0.58 -10.16
N LEU A 47 7.94 1.57 -10.84
CA LEU A 47 7.99 2.96 -10.37
C LEU A 47 6.60 3.56 -10.21
N PHE A 48 5.69 3.30 -11.16
CA PHE A 48 4.31 3.74 -11.07
C PHE A 48 3.61 3.12 -9.84
N PHE A 49 3.83 1.84 -9.56
CA PHE A 49 3.25 1.18 -8.39
C PHE A 49 3.81 1.73 -7.07
N ILE A 50 5.10 2.06 -7.01
CA ILE A 50 5.72 2.76 -5.87
C ILE A 50 5.01 4.10 -5.65
N LEU A 51 4.89 4.90 -6.70
CA LEU A 51 4.30 6.24 -6.62
C LEU A 51 2.83 6.18 -6.20
N LEU A 52 2.07 5.25 -6.79
CA LEU A 52 0.68 4.99 -6.40
C LEU A 52 0.57 4.57 -4.92
N SER A 53 1.47 3.72 -4.43
CA SER A 53 1.48 3.29 -3.03
C SER A 53 1.71 4.45 -2.09
N ILE A 54 2.69 5.32 -2.38
CA ILE A 54 2.97 6.53 -1.60
C ILE A 54 1.74 7.44 -1.60
N VAL A 55 1.07 7.65 -2.74
CA VAL A 55 -0.15 8.46 -2.84
C VAL A 55 -1.28 7.88 -1.99
N VAL A 56 -1.48 6.56 -2.01
CA VAL A 56 -2.51 5.89 -1.20
C VAL A 56 -2.23 6.07 0.30
N TYR A 57 -1.01 5.81 0.76
CA TYR A 57 -0.67 5.98 2.18
C TYR A 57 -0.72 7.44 2.63
N SER A 58 -0.29 8.36 1.77
CA SER A 58 -0.42 9.80 1.99
C SER A 58 -1.90 10.19 2.11
N SER A 59 -2.76 9.73 1.21
CA SER A 59 -4.20 10.02 1.26
C SER A 59 -4.85 9.49 2.54
N LEU A 60 -4.43 8.31 3.01
CA LEU A 60 -4.91 7.73 4.26
C LEU A 60 -4.48 8.58 5.47
N ALA A 61 -3.21 9.01 5.48
CA ALA A 61 -2.67 9.87 6.52
C ALA A 61 -3.41 11.20 6.56
N PHE A 62 -3.61 11.83 5.40
CA PHE A 62 -4.41 13.04 5.25
C PHE A 62 -5.77 12.88 5.92
N ILE A 63 -6.58 11.90 5.50
CA ILE A 63 -7.93 11.67 6.04
C ILE A 63 -7.88 11.47 7.57
N THR A 64 -6.93 10.67 8.05
CA THR A 64 -6.81 10.35 9.48
C THR A 64 -6.44 11.59 10.29
N ILE A 65 -5.38 12.28 9.90
CA ILE A 65 -4.87 13.46 10.59
C ILE A 65 -5.93 14.57 10.56
N SER A 66 -6.58 14.81 9.41
CA SER A 66 -7.70 15.75 9.30
C SER A 66 -8.77 15.42 10.33
N THR A 67 -9.30 14.19 10.29
CA THR A 67 -10.41 13.78 11.15
C THR A 67 -10.06 14.00 12.62
N PHE A 68 -8.93 13.46 13.09
CA PHE A 68 -8.59 13.52 14.52
C PHE A 68 -8.14 14.91 15.00
N SER A 69 -7.59 15.76 14.13
CA SER A 69 -7.24 17.14 14.50
C SER A 69 -8.47 18.02 14.75
N PHE A 70 -9.62 17.68 14.14
CA PHE A 70 -10.90 18.38 14.38
C PHE A 70 -11.63 17.88 15.65
N PHE A 71 -11.56 16.59 15.97
CA PHE A 71 -12.39 16.00 17.03
C PHE A 71 -11.72 15.93 18.41
N LEU A 72 -10.40 16.03 18.51
CA LEU A 72 -9.69 15.91 19.79
C LEU A 72 -9.41 17.28 20.42
N GLU A 73 -9.71 17.41 21.72
CA GLU A 73 -9.38 18.62 22.49
C GLU A 73 -7.87 18.85 22.58
N ASN A 74 -7.11 17.77 22.75
CA ASN A 74 -5.64 17.78 22.70
C ASN A 74 -5.17 17.30 21.31
N PRO A 75 -4.76 18.21 20.41
CA PRO A 75 -4.41 17.86 19.04
C PRO A 75 -3.13 17.00 19.02
N PRO A 76 -3.19 15.80 18.42
CA PRO A 76 -2.01 14.94 18.29
C PRO A 76 -0.99 15.44 17.24
N PHE A 77 -1.39 16.41 16.42
CA PHE A 77 -0.60 16.98 15.35
C PHE A 77 -0.64 18.51 15.47
N LEU A 78 0.53 19.12 15.61
CA LEU A 78 0.70 20.57 15.72
C LEU A 78 1.66 21.05 14.65
N VAL A 79 1.38 22.22 14.09
CA VAL A 79 2.26 22.94 13.16
C VAL A 79 2.37 24.38 13.64
N ASN A 80 3.59 24.88 13.83
CA ASN A 80 3.87 26.19 14.41
C ASN A 80 3.17 26.43 15.76
N GLY A 81 2.97 25.37 16.55
CA GLY A 81 2.25 25.42 17.82
C GLY A 81 0.73 25.48 17.70
N GLU A 82 0.19 25.56 16.49
CA GLU A 82 -1.25 25.56 16.21
C GLU A 82 -1.76 24.18 15.81
N ARG A 83 -3.07 23.98 15.95
CA ARG A 83 -3.74 22.74 15.51
C ARG A 83 -3.53 22.56 14.01
N PHE A 84 -3.05 21.37 13.62
CA PHE A 84 -2.90 21.06 12.22
C PHE A 84 -4.26 21.10 11.50
N ASN A 85 -4.36 21.94 10.45
CA ASN A 85 -5.53 21.99 9.58
C ASN A 85 -5.16 21.48 8.18
N ALA A 86 -5.56 20.26 7.88
CA ALA A 86 -5.28 19.63 6.60
C ALA A 86 -6.01 20.27 5.41
N PHE A 87 -7.09 21.03 5.66
CA PHE A 87 -7.87 21.67 4.60
C PHE A 87 -7.30 23.02 4.18
N MET A 88 -6.30 23.53 4.90
CA MET A 88 -5.48 24.63 4.42
C MET A 88 -4.40 24.05 3.52
N ALA A 89 -4.32 24.51 2.27
CA ALA A 89 -3.36 24.05 1.28
C ALA A 89 -1.96 24.60 1.58
N ASP A 90 -1.46 24.31 2.78
CA ASP A 90 -0.20 24.84 3.29
C ASP A 90 0.93 23.83 3.08
N GLU A 91 2.16 24.34 2.97
CA GLU A 91 3.37 23.55 2.73
C GLU A 91 3.56 22.46 3.81
N ALA A 92 3.11 22.76 5.04
CA ALA A 92 3.13 21.85 6.17
C ALA A 92 2.31 20.57 5.96
N VAL A 93 1.19 20.63 5.24
CA VAL A 93 0.38 19.44 4.91
C VAL A 93 1.20 18.49 4.07
N PHE A 94 1.91 19.01 3.05
CA PHE A 94 2.76 18.20 2.19
C PHE A 94 3.91 17.58 2.99
N LYS A 95 4.59 18.38 3.82
CA LYS A 95 5.69 17.92 4.69
C LYS A 95 5.27 16.76 5.58
N LEU A 96 4.09 16.82 6.18
CA LEU A 96 3.65 15.80 7.14
C LEU A 96 3.07 14.57 6.44
N VAL A 97 2.13 14.78 5.51
CA VAL A 97 1.35 13.71 4.87
C VAL A 97 2.21 12.89 3.89
N VAL A 98 3.02 13.55 3.07
CA VAL A 98 3.86 12.85 2.08
C VAL A 98 5.02 12.15 2.76
N SER A 99 5.65 12.79 3.76
CA SER A 99 6.70 12.15 4.55
C SER A 99 6.18 10.92 5.29
N PHE A 100 4.93 10.95 5.80
CA PHE A 100 4.30 9.75 6.33
C PHE A 100 4.17 8.66 5.25
N GLY A 101 3.63 8.99 4.08
CA GLY A 101 3.44 8.02 3.00
C GLY A 101 4.74 7.35 2.56
N ILE A 102 5.81 8.13 2.42
CA ILE A 102 7.16 7.65 2.10
C ILE A 102 7.71 6.78 3.24
N PHE A 103 7.67 7.28 4.47
CA PHE A 103 8.18 6.56 5.64
C PHE A 103 7.49 5.22 5.82
N TYR A 104 6.15 5.21 5.82
CA TYR A 104 5.35 4.00 5.99
C TYR A 104 5.67 2.98 4.89
N PHE A 105 5.74 3.43 3.64
CA PHE A 105 6.10 2.58 2.50
C PHE A 105 7.50 1.96 2.64
N LEU A 106 8.51 2.77 2.99
CA LEU A 106 9.88 2.32 3.15
C LEU A 106 10.01 1.30 4.29
N ILE A 107 9.45 1.58 5.46
CA ILE A 107 9.49 0.65 6.58
C ILE A 107 8.76 -0.64 6.23
N ASN A 108 7.60 -0.56 5.58
CA ASN A 108 6.85 -1.74 5.18
C ASN A 108 7.68 -2.63 4.24
N ILE A 109 8.33 -2.03 3.23
CA ILE A 109 9.22 -2.74 2.30
C ILE A 109 10.41 -3.36 3.04
N ILE A 110 11.11 -2.58 3.86
CA ILE A 110 12.27 -3.06 4.62
C ILE A 110 11.87 -4.24 5.50
N SER A 111 10.73 -4.15 6.19
CA SER A 111 10.20 -5.25 6.99
C SER A 111 9.86 -6.49 6.14
N ILE A 112 9.22 -6.31 4.97
CA ILE A 112 8.90 -7.44 4.07
C ILE A 112 10.17 -8.19 3.67
N PHE A 113 11.21 -7.47 3.24
CA PHE A 113 12.48 -8.07 2.84
C PHE A 113 13.24 -8.66 4.04
N GLY A 114 13.30 -7.94 5.16
CA GLY A 114 13.99 -8.36 6.37
C GLY A 114 13.42 -9.66 6.95
N PHE A 115 12.09 -9.75 7.07
CA PHE A 115 11.43 -10.96 7.56
C PHE A 115 11.29 -12.04 6.47
N GLY A 116 11.37 -11.67 5.19
CA GLY A 116 11.34 -12.62 4.07
C GLY A 116 12.55 -13.55 4.05
N PHE A 117 13.71 -13.07 4.49
CA PHE A 117 14.93 -13.90 4.60
C PHE A 117 14.79 -15.04 5.62
N LEU A 118 13.99 -14.84 6.67
CA LEU A 118 13.83 -15.81 7.76
C LEU A 118 12.99 -17.05 7.37
N LYS A 119 12.44 -17.09 6.15
CA LYS A 119 11.56 -18.19 5.65
C LYS A 119 10.44 -18.53 6.63
N LEU A 120 9.97 -17.53 7.38
CA LEU A 120 8.90 -17.70 8.34
C LEU A 120 7.60 -18.06 7.63
N HIS A 121 6.72 -18.71 8.38
CA HIS A 121 5.36 -18.93 7.96
C HIS A 121 4.68 -17.62 7.57
N TYR A 122 3.94 -17.59 6.46
CA TYR A 122 3.44 -16.35 5.84
C TYR A 122 2.65 -15.44 6.81
N TRP A 123 1.83 -16.01 7.70
CA TRP A 123 1.10 -15.21 8.71
C TRP A 123 1.99 -14.61 9.75
N VAL A 124 3.01 -15.35 10.16
CA VAL A 124 3.98 -14.90 11.15
C VAL A 124 4.80 -13.78 10.54
N GLN A 125 5.24 -13.93 9.29
CA GLN A 125 5.91 -12.86 8.54
C GLN A 125 5.00 -11.62 8.42
N LYS A 126 3.75 -11.78 7.99
CA LYS A 126 2.81 -10.67 7.83
C LYS A 126 2.52 -9.96 9.15
N LEU A 127 2.39 -10.71 10.25
CA LEU A 127 2.23 -10.18 11.59
C LEU A 127 3.45 -9.36 12.01
N PHE A 128 4.66 -9.90 11.84
CA PHE A 128 5.90 -9.18 12.17
C PHE A 128 6.10 -7.93 11.32
N VAL A 129 5.81 -7.99 10.02
CA VAL A 129 5.83 -6.82 9.13
C VAL A 129 4.86 -5.76 9.65
N THR A 130 3.63 -6.15 10.00
CA THR A 130 2.62 -5.22 10.50
C THR A 130 3.03 -4.61 11.84
N LEU A 131 3.51 -5.42 12.78
CA LEU A 131 3.97 -4.96 14.10
C LEU A 131 5.15 -4.01 14.00
N THR A 132 6.19 -4.36 13.23
CA THR A 132 7.36 -3.49 13.05
C THR A 132 7.00 -2.18 12.36
N THR A 133 6.19 -2.22 11.30
CA THR A 133 5.72 -1.00 10.62
C THR A 133 4.92 -0.13 11.58
N SER A 134 4.07 -0.73 12.41
CA SER A 134 3.25 -0.01 13.39
C SER A 134 4.09 0.61 14.49
N LEU A 135 5.04 -0.13 15.08
CA LEU A 135 5.95 0.37 16.10
C LEU A 135 6.83 1.50 15.56
N ALA A 136 7.36 1.36 14.35
CA ALA A 136 8.11 2.42 13.70
C ALA A 136 7.23 3.67 13.47
N THR A 137 5.97 3.49 13.10
CA THR A 137 5.01 4.60 12.93
C THR A 137 4.70 5.30 14.26
N ILE A 138 4.65 4.58 15.38
CA ILE A 138 4.34 5.16 16.69
C ILE A 138 5.56 5.88 17.28
N PHE A 139 6.74 5.27 17.18
CA PHE A 139 7.92 5.74 17.92
C PHE A 139 8.95 6.45 17.05
N ILE A 140 9.21 5.95 15.84
CA ILE A 140 10.28 6.47 14.98
C ILE A 140 9.77 7.65 14.16
N PHE A 141 8.56 7.56 13.62
CA PHE A 141 8.02 8.60 12.75
C PHE A 141 7.91 9.98 13.43
N PRO A 142 7.37 10.12 14.66
CA PRO A 142 7.33 11.42 15.33
C PRO A 142 8.73 12.03 15.55
N LEU A 143 9.69 11.20 15.96
CA LEU A 143 11.09 11.63 16.16
C LEU A 143 11.73 12.10 14.85
N LEU A 144 11.52 11.34 13.77
CA LEU A 144 12.05 11.67 12.46
C LEU A 144 11.45 12.97 11.93
N ILE A 145 10.13 13.16 12.04
CA ILE A 145 9.47 14.39 11.61
C ILE A 145 9.96 15.60 12.40
N GLN A 146 10.02 15.50 13.73
CA GLN A 146 10.48 16.60 14.58
C GLN A 146 11.95 16.98 14.29
N SER A 147 12.77 16.02 13.85
CA SER A 147 14.16 16.27 13.43
C SER A 147 14.29 16.94 12.06
N LEU A 148 13.36 16.66 11.13
CA LEU A 148 13.39 17.19 9.76
C LEU A 148 12.65 18.53 9.64
N PHE A 149 11.61 18.73 10.45
CA PHE A 149 10.70 19.86 10.41
C PHE A 149 10.49 20.39 11.82
N THR A 150 11.26 21.41 12.20
CA THR A 150 11.25 21.99 13.55
C THR A 150 9.92 22.64 13.91
N ASP A 151 9.12 23.01 12.91
CA ASP A 151 7.79 23.59 13.00
C ASP A 151 6.69 22.53 13.19
N VAL A 152 6.97 21.25 12.98
CA VAL A 152 5.99 20.17 13.06
C VAL A 152 6.19 19.35 14.31
N TYR A 153 5.15 19.23 15.12
CA TYR A 153 5.13 18.36 16.29
C TYR A 153 4.06 17.27 16.14
N ILE A 154 4.46 16.04 16.40
CA ILE A 154 3.60 14.86 16.40
C ILE A 154 3.74 14.19 17.75
N SER A 155 2.63 13.99 18.45
CA SER A 155 2.63 13.24 19.69
C SER A 155 2.68 11.72 19.43
N VAL A 156 3.11 10.96 20.44
CA VAL A 156 3.01 9.48 20.41
C VAL A 156 1.55 9.02 20.23
N SER A 157 0.60 9.75 20.80
CA SER A 157 -0.83 9.48 20.60
C SER A 157 -1.27 9.66 19.14
N GLY A 158 -0.67 10.59 18.38
CA GLY A 158 -0.88 10.73 16.94
C GLY A 158 -0.41 9.50 16.16
N GLY A 159 0.78 8.98 16.50
CA GLY A 159 1.28 7.73 15.94
C GLY A 159 0.36 6.53 16.23
N LEU A 160 -0.16 6.43 17.46
CA LEU A 160 -1.12 5.38 17.85
C LEU A 160 -2.42 5.46 17.03
N ILE A 161 -2.97 6.66 16.85
CA ILE A 161 -4.19 6.87 16.05
C ILE A 161 -4.01 6.36 14.62
N LEU A 162 -2.89 6.71 13.98
CA LEU A 162 -2.57 6.27 12.61
C LEU A 162 -2.53 4.74 12.51
N VAL A 163 -1.90 4.07 13.48
CA VAL A 163 -1.85 2.61 13.54
C VAL A 163 -3.23 2.00 13.75
N VAL A 164 -4.02 2.52 14.70
CA VAL A 164 -5.35 1.99 15.00
C VAL A 164 -6.26 2.05 13.77
N VAL A 165 -6.25 3.15 13.01
CA VAL A 165 -7.04 3.29 11.78
C VAL A 165 -6.60 2.26 10.73
N ILE A 166 -5.31 2.12 10.50
CA ILE A 166 -4.78 1.10 9.57
C ILE A 166 -5.23 -0.30 9.99
N LEU A 167 -5.17 -0.60 11.29
CA LEU A 167 -5.51 -1.91 11.85
C LEU A 167 -7.01 -2.20 11.72
N ILE A 168 -7.87 -1.22 11.98
CA ILE A 168 -9.33 -1.30 11.77
C ILE A 168 -9.64 -1.57 10.30
N LEU A 169 -8.99 -0.85 9.37
CA LEU A 169 -9.18 -1.06 7.93
C LEU A 169 -8.73 -2.47 7.51
N ALA A 170 -7.58 -2.92 8.00
CA ALA A 170 -7.07 -4.27 7.71
C ALA A 170 -8.02 -5.36 8.23
N ILE A 171 -8.51 -5.25 9.47
CA ILE A 171 -9.49 -6.16 10.05
C ILE A 171 -10.81 -6.11 9.26
N SER A 172 -11.29 -4.92 8.93
CA SER A 172 -12.55 -4.75 8.18
C SER A 172 -12.48 -5.40 6.80
N GLN A 173 -11.36 -5.26 6.10
CA GLN A 173 -11.14 -5.93 4.82
C GLN A 173 -11.07 -7.46 4.98
N LEU A 174 -10.41 -7.94 6.04
CA LEU A 174 -10.35 -9.37 6.36
C LEU A 174 -11.75 -9.96 6.62
N ILE A 175 -12.56 -9.29 7.43
CA ILE A 175 -13.94 -9.70 7.73
C ILE A 175 -14.78 -9.72 6.46
N ARG A 176 -14.72 -8.67 5.62
CA ARG A 176 -15.47 -8.64 4.35
C ARG A 176 -15.05 -9.76 3.39
N ARG A 177 -13.77 -10.13 3.43
CA ARG A 177 -13.26 -11.23 2.61
C ARG A 177 -13.74 -12.58 3.13
N GLU A 178 -13.65 -12.83 4.42
CA GLU A 178 -14.08 -14.08 5.02
C GLU A 178 -15.61 -14.22 5.02
N LYS A 179 -16.36 -13.13 5.12
CA LYS A 179 -17.82 -13.13 4.93
C LYS A 179 -18.20 -13.61 3.52
N ARG A 180 -17.59 -13.04 2.48
CA ARG A 180 -17.82 -13.47 1.08
C ARG A 180 -17.45 -14.93 0.86
N ALA A 181 -16.38 -15.38 1.51
CA ALA A 181 -15.99 -16.77 1.46
C ALA A 181 -17.03 -17.68 2.14
N TYR A 182 -17.44 -17.33 3.36
CA TYR A 182 -18.43 -18.05 4.15
C TYR A 182 -19.75 -18.21 3.38
N GLU A 183 -20.21 -17.16 2.69
CA GLU A 183 -21.43 -17.19 1.87
C GLU A 183 -21.38 -18.20 0.72
N ARG A 184 -20.19 -18.60 0.24
CA ARG A 184 -20.05 -19.66 -0.78
C ARG A 184 -20.21 -21.07 -0.21
N TYR A 185 -20.10 -21.23 1.10
CA TYR A 185 -20.30 -22.51 1.76
C TYR A 185 -21.76 -22.67 2.14
N ARG A 186 -22.40 -23.72 1.60
CA ARG A 186 -23.78 -24.09 1.93
C ARG A 186 -23.97 -24.52 3.40
N HIS A 187 -22.89 -24.94 4.07
CA HIS A 187 -22.92 -25.38 5.47
C HIS A 187 -21.81 -24.68 6.28
N PRO A 188 -22.14 -24.08 7.44
CA PRO A 188 -21.17 -23.38 8.28
C PRO A 188 -20.00 -24.28 8.71
N PHE A 189 -20.28 -25.53 9.07
CA PHE A 189 -19.27 -26.47 9.56
C PHE A 189 -18.20 -26.79 8.51
N LYS A 190 -18.58 -26.88 7.23
CA LYS A 190 -17.62 -27.12 6.12
C LYS A 190 -16.68 -25.94 5.94
N TYR A 191 -17.16 -24.71 6.09
CA TYR A 191 -16.30 -23.52 6.06
C TYR A 191 -15.22 -23.58 7.14
N TYR A 192 -15.59 -23.88 8.39
CA TYR A 192 -14.61 -23.93 9.48
C TYR A 192 -13.59 -25.07 9.27
N ARG A 193 -14.06 -26.27 8.92
CA ARG A 193 -13.21 -27.46 8.76
C ARG A 193 -12.29 -27.40 7.54
N ASP A 194 -12.81 -26.97 6.40
CA ASP A 194 -12.12 -27.07 5.11
C ASP A 194 -11.33 -25.78 4.77
N ARG A 195 -11.69 -24.64 5.38
CA ARG A 195 -11.08 -23.33 5.11
C ARG A 195 -10.41 -22.71 6.32
N LEU A 196 -11.19 -22.36 7.36
CA LEU A 196 -10.69 -21.53 8.46
C LEU A 196 -9.63 -22.24 9.32
N ILE A 197 -9.89 -23.49 9.75
CA ILE A 197 -8.97 -24.26 10.58
C ILE A 197 -7.67 -24.58 9.84
N PRO A 198 -7.68 -25.08 8.58
CA PRO A 198 -6.46 -25.27 7.81
C PRO A 198 -5.71 -23.98 7.57
N TRP A 199 -6.41 -22.87 7.32
CA TRP A 199 -5.79 -21.57 7.11
C TRP A 199 -5.08 -21.06 8.37
N ILE A 200 -5.71 -21.15 9.54
CA ILE A 200 -5.07 -20.77 10.81
C ILE A 200 -3.87 -21.67 11.09
N LYS A 201 -4.01 -22.99 10.87
CA LYS A 201 -2.96 -23.98 11.16
C LYS A 201 -1.76 -23.90 10.22
N THR A 202 -2.00 -23.70 8.92
CA THR A 202 -0.96 -23.78 7.87
C THR A 202 -0.57 -22.42 7.31
N GLY A 203 -1.32 -21.38 7.66
CA GLY A 203 -1.13 -20.02 7.19
C GLY A 203 -1.14 -19.81 5.70
N LYS A 204 -1.46 -20.85 4.93
CA LYS A 204 -1.60 -20.76 3.51
C LYS A 204 -3.05 -20.44 3.28
N ASP A 205 -3.26 -19.25 2.76
CA ASP A 205 -4.57 -18.82 2.33
C ASP A 205 -5.13 -19.87 1.35
N PRO A 206 -6.25 -20.53 1.67
CA PRO A 206 -6.81 -21.56 0.82
C PRO A 206 -7.15 -20.99 -0.56
N GLY A 207 -7.42 -19.68 -0.69
CA GLY A 207 -7.34 -18.94 -1.94
C GLY A 207 -7.91 -19.68 -3.16
N LYS A 208 -7.07 -19.96 -4.16
CA LYS A 208 -7.43 -20.70 -5.39
C LYS A 208 -7.64 -22.20 -5.20
N ASN A 209 -7.17 -22.76 -4.08
CA ASN A 209 -7.35 -24.16 -3.72
C ASN A 209 -8.57 -24.37 -2.80
N ASP A 210 -9.36 -23.32 -2.55
CA ASP A 210 -10.66 -23.43 -1.90
C ASP A 210 -11.58 -24.23 -2.85
N PRO A 211 -12.08 -25.41 -2.44
CA PRO A 211 -12.88 -26.29 -3.30
C PRO A 211 -14.22 -25.68 -3.73
N TYR A 212 -14.58 -24.51 -3.19
CA TYR A 212 -15.82 -23.79 -3.49
C TYR A 212 -15.56 -22.44 -4.18
N ASN A 213 -14.35 -22.23 -4.72
CA ASN A 213 -13.97 -21.05 -5.49
C ASN A 213 -14.25 -21.31 -6.98
N TYR A 214 -15.51 -21.18 -7.39
CA TYR A 214 -15.94 -21.20 -8.80
C TYR A 214 -15.79 -19.83 -9.46
#